data_AF-A0A7G5GTY5-F1
#
_entry.id   AF-A0A7G5GTY5-F1
#
_cell.length_a   1.000
_cell.length_b   1.000
_cell.length_c   1.000
_cell.angle_alpha   90.00
_cell.angle_beta   90.00
_cell.angle_gamma   90.00
#
_symmetry.space_group_name_H-M   'P 1'
#
loop_
_entity.id
_entity.type
_entity.pdbx_description
1 polymer ?
#
loop_
_entity_poly.entity_id
_entity_poly.type
_entity_poly.pdbx_seq_one_letter_code
_entity_poly.pdbx_strand_id
1 'polypeptide(L)'
;MLYLVTNDLTADTVSIQTQYARRWKVEEFHKSIKSNTGYSRSPAHTVRSQSNHLFLSMLAFVKLEALRLSTSKNHFALKSLLTLNAMKLALRDLNSLKSQSTLLAKAA
;
A
#
# COMPACT_ATOMS: atom_id res chain seq x y z
N MET A 1 -26.89 11.10 17.44
CA MET A 1 -27.70 9.86 17.51
C MET A 1 -27.27 8.96 16.35
N LEU A 2 -27.01 7.67 16.58
CA LEU A 2 -26.67 6.68 15.53
C LEU A 2 -27.86 5.73 15.35
N TYR A 3 -28.36 5.59 14.12
CA TYR A 3 -29.46 4.68 13.78
C TYR A 3 -28.92 3.52 12.95
N LEU A 4 -29.09 2.30 13.45
CA LEU A 4 -28.65 1.07 12.79
C LEU A 4 -29.87 0.17 12.56
N VAL A 5 -29.96 -0.40 11.35
CA VAL A 5 -30.99 -1.37 10.97
C VAL A 5 -30.28 -2.66 10.61
N THR A 6 -30.78 -3.79 11.12
CA THR A 6 -30.26 -5.13 10.83
C THR A 6 -31.41 -6.05 10.45
N ASN A 7 -31.13 -7.03 9.58
CA ASN A 7 -32.05 -8.13 9.28
C ASN A 7 -31.82 -9.34 10.21
N ASP A 8 -30.82 -9.27 11.10
CA ASP A 8 -30.58 -10.30 12.12
C ASP A 8 -31.50 -10.07 13.32
N LEU A 9 -32.53 -10.91 13.43
CA LEU A 9 -33.55 -10.84 14.48
C LEU A 9 -33.05 -11.35 15.84
N THR A 10 -31.89 -12.02 15.86
CA THR A 10 -31.30 -12.62 17.07
C THR A 10 -30.13 -11.82 17.62
N ALA A 11 -29.60 -10.88 16.84
CA ALA A 11 -28.47 -10.06 17.25
C ALA A 11 -28.83 -9.10 18.38
N ASP A 12 -28.00 -9.09 19.42
CA ASP A 12 -28.06 -8.10 20.47
C ASP A 12 -27.41 -6.78 20.04
N THR A 13 -27.70 -5.71 20.78
CA THR A 13 -27.19 -4.36 20.49
C THR A 13 -25.66 -4.31 20.40
N VAL A 14 -24.94 -5.09 21.23
CA VAL A 14 -23.46 -5.09 21.23
C VAL A 14 -22.93 -5.75 19.97
N SER A 15 -23.51 -6.87 19.54
CA SER A 15 -23.17 -7.51 18.28
C SER A 15 -23.38 -6.58 17.09
N ILE A 16 -24.54 -5.90 17.02
CA ILE A 16 -24.86 -4.95 15.94
C ILE A 16 -23.83 -3.82 15.88
N GLN A 17 -23.50 -3.21 17.03
CA GLN A 17 -22.51 -2.14 17.09
C GLN A 17 -21.11 -2.63 16.72
N THR A 18 -20.73 -3.82 17.18
CA THR A 18 -19.43 -4.45 16.86
C THR A 18 -19.30 -4.72 15.36
N GLN A 19 -20.36 -5.24 14.73
CA GLN A 19 -20.40 -5.46 13.30
C GLN A 19 -20.31 -4.15 12.52
N TYR A 20 -21.05 -3.12 12.95
CA TYR A 20 -20.98 -1.79 12.34
C TYR A 20 -19.58 -1.17 12.43
N ALA A 21 -18.88 -1.34 13.56
CA ALA A 21 -17.51 -0.85 13.74
C ALA A 21 -16.53 -1.47 12.72
N ARG A 22 -16.76 -2.71 12.27
CA ARG A 22 -15.93 -3.36 11.23
C ARG A 22 -16.02 -2.65 9.87
N ARG A 23 -17.07 -1.87 9.60
CA ARG A 23 -17.23 -1.11 8.35
C ARG A 23 -16.06 -0.16 8.10
N TRP A 24 -15.44 0.40 9.14
CA TRP A 24 -14.28 1.28 9.02
C TRP A 24 -13.08 0.60 8.35
N LYS A 25 -12.97 -0.74 8.43
CA LYS A 25 -11.93 -1.50 7.74
C LYS A 25 -11.96 -1.33 6.22
N VAL A 26 -13.12 -1.03 5.64
CA VAL A 26 -13.25 -0.72 4.21
C VAL A 26 -12.54 0.60 3.87
N GLU A 27 -12.64 1.61 4.73
CA GLU A 27 -11.94 2.89 4.53
C GLU A 27 -10.43 2.74 4.75
N GLU A 28 -10.00 1.95 5.73
CA GLU A 28 -8.59 1.60 5.91
C GLU A 28 -8.02 0.89 4.67
N PHE A 29 -8.78 -0.06 4.12
CA PHE A 29 -8.46 -0.73 2.86
C PHE A 29 -8.33 0.27 1.71
N HIS A 30 -9.34 1.12 1.47
CA HIS A 30 -9.32 2.13 0.41
C HIS A 30 -8.15 3.11 0.54
N LYS A 31 -7.88 3.60 1.75
CA LYS A 31 -6.74 4.47 2.04
C LYS A 31 -5.43 3.79 1.68
N SER A 32 -5.26 2.54 2.09
CA SER A 32 -4.03 1.80 1.83
C SER A 32 -3.83 1.48 0.36
N ILE A 33 -4.83 0.91 -0.31
CA ILE A 33 -4.69 0.43 -1.68
C ILE A 33 -4.39 1.61 -2.64
N LYS A 34 -5.06 2.76 -2.47
CA LYS A 34 -4.81 3.97 -3.27
C LYS A 34 -3.40 4.53 -3.03
N SER A 35 -3.03 4.74 -1.77
CA SER A 35 -1.76 5.43 -1.42
C SER A 35 -0.52 4.55 -1.54
N ASN A 36 -0.63 3.25 -1.26
CA ASN A 36 0.52 2.35 -1.18
C ASN A 36 0.74 1.52 -2.44
N THR A 37 -0.33 1.16 -3.16
CA THR A 37 -0.23 0.26 -4.34
C THR A 37 -0.50 0.96 -5.68
N GLY A 38 -0.87 2.24 -5.65
CA GLY A 38 -1.11 3.02 -6.86
C GLY A 38 -2.37 2.62 -7.64
N TYR A 39 -3.37 2.08 -6.95
CA TYR A 39 -4.63 1.58 -7.55
C TYR A 39 -5.26 2.53 -8.58
N SER A 40 -5.29 3.83 -8.29
CA SER A 40 -5.90 4.86 -9.17
C SER A 40 -4.89 5.60 -10.04
N ARG A 41 -3.67 5.09 -10.22
CA ARG A 41 -2.57 5.77 -10.93
C ARG A 41 -2.13 5.05 -12.20
N SER A 42 -3.00 4.25 -12.82
CA SER A 42 -2.68 3.59 -14.09
C SER A 42 -2.64 4.62 -15.22
N PRO A 43 -1.55 4.71 -16.01
CA PRO A 43 -1.51 5.51 -17.23
C PRO A 43 -2.04 4.74 -18.46
N ALA A 44 -2.55 3.51 -18.28
CA ALA A 44 -2.95 2.66 -19.40
C ALA A 44 -4.25 3.13 -20.07
N HIS A 45 -4.31 3.02 -21.40
CA HIS A 45 -5.47 3.44 -22.21
C HIS A 45 -6.41 2.29 -22.62
N THR A 46 -5.96 1.03 -22.53
CA THR A 46 -6.78 -0.12 -22.90
C THR A 46 -7.45 -0.74 -21.68
N VAL A 47 -8.67 -1.25 -21.86
CA VAL A 47 -9.44 -1.93 -20.80
C VAL A 47 -8.60 -3.07 -20.19
N ARG A 48 -7.97 -3.91 -21.01
CA ARG A 48 -7.14 -5.02 -20.54
C ARG A 48 -6.01 -4.57 -19.61
N SER A 49 -5.25 -3.55 -20.01
CA SER A 49 -4.12 -3.07 -19.21
C SER A 49 -4.59 -2.37 -17.93
N GLN A 50 -5.72 -1.64 -17.98
CA GLN A 50 -6.33 -1.06 -16.78
C GLN A 50 -6.82 -2.15 -15.81
N SER A 51 -7.51 -3.18 -16.30
CA SER A 51 -7.96 -4.31 -15.46
C SER A 51 -6.78 -5.05 -14.82
N ASN A 52 -5.71 -5.30 -15.59
CA ASN A 52 -4.49 -5.91 -15.07
C ASN A 52 -3.84 -5.04 -13.98
N HIS A 53 -3.77 -3.72 -14.16
CA HIS A 53 -3.26 -2.79 -13.16
C HIS A 53 -4.06 -2.87 -11.85
N LEU A 54 -5.40 -2.82 -11.94
CA LEU A 54 -6.27 -2.89 -10.77
C LEU A 54 -6.07 -4.22 -10.01
N PHE A 55 -6.02 -5.34 -10.75
CA PHE A 55 -5.76 -6.66 -10.17
C PHE A 55 -4.39 -6.74 -9.48
N LEU A 56 -3.33 -6.27 -10.13
CA LEU A 56 -1.98 -6.29 -9.58
C LEU A 56 -1.85 -5.37 -8.36
N SER A 57 -2.53 -4.21 -8.34
CA SER A 57 -2.61 -3.35 -7.16
C SER A 57 -3.31 -4.04 -5.99
N MET A 58 -4.38 -4.80 -6.24
CA MET A 58 -5.02 -5.62 -5.19
C MET A 58 -4.09 -6.72 -4.67
N LEU A 59 -3.39 -7.42 -5.57
CA LEU A 59 -2.41 -8.44 -5.19
C LEU A 59 -1.26 -7.85 -4.35
N ALA A 60 -0.76 -6.67 -4.73
CA ALA A 60 0.25 -5.94 -3.98
C ALA A 60 -0.26 -5.55 -2.57
N PHE A 61 -1.53 -5.16 -2.45
CA PHE A 61 -2.15 -4.89 -1.15
C PHE A 61 -2.18 -6.15 -0.26
N VAL A 62 -2.57 -7.30 -0.80
CA VAL A 62 -2.58 -8.57 -0.03
C VAL A 62 -1.18 -8.92 0.48
N LYS A 63 -0.15 -8.75 -0.35
CA LYS A 63 1.24 -8.96 0.08
C LYS A 63 1.66 -7.96 1.16
N LEU A 64 1.21 -6.72 1.08
CA LEU A 64 1.51 -5.69 2.07
C LEU A 64 0.83 -5.97 3.42
N GLU A 65 -0.40 -6.49 3.41
CA GLU A 65 -1.09 -6.96 4.62
C GLU A 65 -0.38 -8.18 5.24
N ALA A 66 0.06 -9.14 4.43
CA ALA A 66 0.85 -10.27 4.94
C ALA A 66 2.15 -9.81 5.64
N LEU A 67 2.84 -8.81 5.05
CA LEU A 67 4.01 -8.19 5.67
C LEU A 67 3.67 -7.40 6.93
N ARG A 68 2.53 -6.72 6.96
CA ARG A 68 2.05 -6.00 8.15
C ARG A 68 1.87 -6.97 9.32
N LEU A 69 1.24 -8.12 9.06
CA LEU A 69 0.99 -9.15 10.07
C LEU A 69 2.29 -9.76 10.60
N SER A 70 3.30 -9.98 9.74
CA SER A 70 4.57 -10.58 10.16
C SER A 70 5.53 -9.60 10.84
N THR A 71 5.44 -8.30 10.56
CA THR A 71 6.41 -7.29 11.03
C THR A 71 5.86 -6.33 12.08
N SER A 72 4.55 -6.38 12.36
CA SER A 72 3.83 -5.41 13.19
C SER A 72 4.01 -3.95 12.75
N LYS A 73 4.34 -3.70 11.47
CA LYS A 73 4.47 -2.36 10.88
C LYS A 73 3.27 -2.04 10.01
N ASN A 74 2.79 -0.79 10.07
CA ASN A 74 1.74 -0.35 9.15
C ASN A 74 2.26 -0.23 7.70
N HIS A 75 1.33 -0.19 6.74
CA HIS A 75 1.63 -0.16 5.32
C HIS A 75 2.50 1.03 4.87
N PHE A 76 2.32 2.20 5.47
CA PHE A 76 3.12 3.39 5.13
C PHE A 76 4.56 3.24 5.61
N ALA A 77 4.75 2.70 6.82
CA ALA A 77 6.07 2.39 7.37
C ALA A 77 6.80 1.34 6.53
N LEU A 78 6.10 0.28 6.10
CA LEU A 78 6.65 -0.74 5.20
C LEU A 78 7.09 -0.14 3.86
N LYS A 79 6.23 0.66 3.22
CA LYS A 79 6.56 1.33 1.97
C LYS A 79 7.76 2.27 2.12
N SER A 80 7.79 3.07 3.19
CA SER A 80 8.90 3.99 3.49
C SER A 80 10.22 3.23 3.70
N LEU A 81 10.19 2.14 4.48
CA LEU A 81 11.35 1.29 4.72
C LEU A 81 11.91 0.69 3.43
N LEU A 82 11.04 0.11 2.59
CA LEU A 82 11.44 -0.45 1.30
C LEU A 82 12.03 0.63 0.38
N THR A 83 11.42 1.81 0.34
CA THR A 83 11.88 2.94 -0.47
C THR A 83 13.26 3.43 0.01
N LEU A 84 13.44 3.61 1.32
CA LEU A 84 14.71 4.03 1.90
C LEU A 84 15.83 3.02 1.61
N ASN A 85 15.54 1.72 1.72
CA ASN A 85 16.51 0.68 1.41
C ASN A 85 16.88 0.68 -0.08
N ALA A 86 15.90 0.83 -0.98
CA ALA A 86 16.15 0.96 -2.41
C ALA A 86 16.99 2.20 -2.74
N MET A 87 16.69 3.36 -2.12
CA MET A 87 17.46 4.59 -2.29
C MET A 87 18.91 4.45 -1.81
N LYS A 88 19.13 3.79 -0.66
CA LYS A 88 20.48 3.51 -0.17
C LYS A 88 21.28 2.64 -1.12
N LEU A 89 20.66 1.62 -1.72
CA LEU A 89 21.30 0.77 -2.73
C LEU A 89 21.62 1.58 -3.99
N ALA A 90 20.64 2.29 -4.54
CA ALA A 90 20.83 3.12 -5.73
C ALA A 90 21.92 4.19 -5.55
N LEU A 91 22.04 4.78 -4.36
CA LEU A 91 23.10 5.75 -4.06
C LEU A 91 24.49 5.10 -4.04
N ARG A 92 24.61 3.86 -3.51
CA ARG A 92 25.88 3.12 -3.55
C ARG A 92 26.28 2.83 -4.99
N ASP A 93 25.34 2.37 -5.81
CA ASP A 93 25.58 2.08 -7.22
C ASP A 93 26.01 3.35 -7.98
N LEU A 94 25.34 4.48 -7.73
CA LEU A 94 25.71 5.78 -8.29
C LEU A 94 27.13 6.21 -7.91
N ASN A 95 27.51 6.04 -6.64
CA ASN A 95 28.84 6.41 -6.18
C ASN A 95 29.93 5.53 -6.81
N SER A 96 29.66 4.24 -7.01
CA SER A 96 30.54 3.32 -7.74
C SER A 96 30.73 3.75 -9.20
N LEU A 97 29.66 4.15 -9.88
CA LEU A 97 29.74 4.66 -11.24
C LEU A 97 30.52 5.97 -11.33
N LYS A 98 30.33 6.87 -10.34
CA LYS A 98 31.08 8.14 -10.27
C LYS A 98 32.57 7.91 -10.11
N SER A 99 32.98 6.99 -9.23
CA SER A 99 34.41 6.69 -9.01
C SER A 99 35.07 6.05 -10.23
N GLN A 100 34.32 5.28 -11.02
CA GLN A 100 34.80 4.71 -12.29
C GLN A 100 34.87 5.75 -13.42
N SER A 101 34.05 6.81 -13.37
CA SER A 101 34.04 7.85 -14.40
C SER A 101 35.06 8.97 -14.10
N THR A 102 36.10 9.05 -14.93
CA THR A 102 37.16 10.09 -14.83
C THR A 102 36.64 11.52 -15.02
N LEU A 103 35.51 11.71 -15.71
CA LEU A 103 34.88 13.02 -15.92
C LEU A 103 34.15 13.55 -14.68
N LEU A 104 33.48 12.69 -13.90
CA LEU A 104 32.76 13.11 -12.70
C LEU A 104 33.67 13.17 -11.47
N ALA A 105 34.77 12.41 -11.45
CA ALA A 105 35.76 12.43 -10.37
C ALA A 105 36.53 13.77 -10.27
N LYS A 106 36.61 14.55 -11.35
CA LYS A 106 37.25 15.88 -11.39
C LYS A 106 36.33 17.04 -10.99
N ALA A 107 35.01 16.81 -10.91
CA ALA A 107 34.01 17.84 -10.63
C ALA A 107 33.48 17.84 -9.18
N ALA A 108 33.94 16.89 -8.37
CA ALA A 108 33.65 16.78 -6.93
C ALA A 108 34.90 17.18 -6.13
#